data_AF-A0A2H5B5C4-F1
#
_entry.id   AF-A0A2H5B5C4-F1
#
_cell.length_a   1.000
_cell.length_b   1.000
_cell.length_c   1.000
_cell.angle_alpha   90.00
_cell.angle_beta   90.00
_cell.angle_gamma   90.00
#
_symmetry.space_group_name_H-M   'P 1'
#
loop_
_entity.id
_entity.type
_entity.pdbx_description
1 polymer ?
#
loop_
_entity_poly.entity_id
_entity_poly.type
_entity_poly.pdbx_seq_one_letter_code
_entity_poly.pdbx_strand_id
1 'polypeptide(L)'
;MGRQEQPLDAAHGPLALFALELRELRRTAGSPPYRRLAASTNYSASTLAEATAGRRLPSEAVLAAFVTACGGDPAQWEQRRLEAHRSITEPVRADEGTSDRPGKADGSGGPNEADEAGEPDEPLTAGGPDDVAAPAAPAERVDPPSDPPLGPARGPRAPGRRRPAAWPRLLGAVAVAALALLLLRVPGDSAAPGPAAAADQGPLRGAQRWLRPGTDIPAQYRDLIVAAGTACPEPEVTPALIAAVLKAESGFDPNLSDPAKDEYGIARWTPRVLRYYLPADRRNTVPTPPFTAEDSILAVGRMLCAIAPELRGTQGDPELNLAAAYQASTWAVRNHDATRLATIRSYLDQVAASLPRYRPS
;
A
#
# COMPACT_ATOMS: atom_id res chain seq x y z
N MET A 1 20.32 20.86 19.33
CA MET A 1 20.80 19.98 18.24
C MET A 1 19.71 18.95 17.94
N GLY A 2 19.14 18.95 16.74
CA GLY A 2 18.14 17.96 16.32
C GLY A 2 18.81 16.62 16.01
N ARG A 3 18.07 15.51 16.15
CA ARG A 3 18.52 14.17 15.72
C ARG A 3 18.94 14.26 14.24
N GLN A 4 20.19 13.95 13.95
CA GLN A 4 20.69 13.95 12.58
C GLN A 4 20.00 12.85 11.77
N GLU A 5 19.74 13.14 10.50
CA GLU A 5 19.20 12.15 9.58
C GLU A 5 20.24 11.06 9.31
N GLN A 6 19.75 9.83 9.25
CA GLN A 6 20.60 8.69 8.90
C GLN A 6 21.00 8.80 7.41
N PRO A 7 22.24 8.44 7.04
CA PRO A 7 22.68 8.46 5.64
C PRO A 7 21.75 7.60 4.77
N LEU A 8 21.38 8.11 3.60
CA LEU A 8 20.68 7.36 2.56
C LEU A 8 21.65 7.14 1.41
N ASP A 9 21.70 5.93 0.90
CA ASP A 9 22.46 5.61 -0.31
C ASP A 9 21.50 5.53 -1.50
N ALA A 10 21.73 6.41 -2.49
CA ALA A 10 20.95 6.54 -3.72
C ALA A 10 20.88 5.23 -4.53
N ALA A 11 21.87 4.33 -4.38
CA ALA A 11 21.90 3.03 -5.03
C ALA A 11 20.77 2.07 -4.55
N HIS A 12 20.05 2.42 -3.48
CA HIS A 12 18.93 1.63 -2.95
C HIS A 12 17.60 1.84 -3.70
N GLY A 13 17.62 2.57 -4.83
CA GLY A 13 16.51 2.65 -5.79
C GLY A 13 15.60 3.88 -5.63
N PRO A 14 14.47 3.92 -6.37
CA PRO A 14 13.67 5.14 -6.53
C PRO A 14 13.11 5.76 -5.23
N LEU A 15 12.88 4.94 -4.19
CA LEU A 15 12.47 5.42 -2.87
C LEU A 15 13.56 6.24 -2.17
N ALA A 16 14.82 5.80 -2.30
CA ALA A 16 15.95 6.50 -1.71
C ALA A 16 16.21 7.83 -2.45
N LEU A 17 16.09 7.82 -3.79
CA LEU A 17 16.18 9.02 -4.62
C LEU A 17 15.11 10.05 -4.25
N PHE A 18 13.84 9.64 -4.18
CA PHE A 18 12.75 10.54 -3.79
C PHE A 18 12.94 11.13 -2.38
N ALA A 19 13.44 10.35 -1.43
CA ALA A 19 13.73 10.86 -0.09
C ALA A 19 14.92 11.82 -0.06
N LEU A 20 15.95 11.60 -0.88
CA LEU A 20 17.07 12.54 -1.06
C LEU A 20 16.58 13.86 -1.65
N GLU A 21 15.69 13.82 -2.65
CA GLU A 21 15.06 15.01 -3.20
C GLU A 21 14.30 15.81 -2.13
N LEU A 22 13.52 15.15 -1.27
CA LEU A 22 12.83 15.84 -0.17
C LEU A 22 13.79 16.45 0.86
N ARG A 23 14.92 15.80 1.14
CA ARG A 23 15.96 16.35 2.02
C ARG A 23 16.63 17.57 1.39
N GLU A 24 16.82 17.53 0.08
CA GLU A 24 17.37 18.64 -0.70
C GLU A 24 16.42 19.84 -0.72
N LEU A 25 15.10 19.62 -0.88
CA LEU A 25 14.09 20.68 -0.70
C LEU A 25 14.18 21.32 0.69
N ARG A 26 14.37 20.51 1.75
CA ARG A 26 14.54 21.07 3.10
C ARG A 26 15.83 21.86 3.21
N ARG A 27 16.90 21.44 2.53
CA ARG A 27 18.20 22.13 2.56
C ARG A 27 18.10 23.51 1.90
N THR A 28 17.46 23.61 0.73
CA THR A 28 17.21 24.88 0.04
C THR A 28 16.29 25.80 0.83
N ALA A 29 15.37 25.27 1.62
CA ALA A 29 14.57 26.02 2.59
C ALA A 29 15.34 26.47 3.86
N GLY A 30 16.67 26.28 3.91
CA GLY A 30 17.50 26.68 5.06
C GLY A 30 17.61 25.62 6.16
N SER A 31 17.32 24.35 5.85
CA SER A 31 17.38 23.22 6.79
C SER A 31 16.58 23.39 8.09
N PRO A 32 15.31 23.85 8.05
CA PRO A 32 14.49 23.98 9.26
C PRO A 32 14.38 22.64 10.00
N PRO A 33 14.53 22.60 11.34
CA PRO A 33 14.41 21.37 12.10
C PRO A 33 12.97 20.86 12.03
N TYR A 34 12.77 19.53 12.04
CA TYR A 34 11.42 18.93 11.95
C TYR A 34 10.44 19.42 13.02
N ARG A 35 10.91 19.81 14.22
CA ARG A 35 10.04 20.43 15.24
C ARG A 35 9.47 21.78 14.80
N ARG A 36 10.22 22.56 14.04
CA ARG A 36 9.77 23.83 13.48
C ARG A 36 8.74 23.61 12.37
N LEU A 37 8.99 22.64 11.48
CA LEU A 37 8.02 22.23 10.45
C LEU A 37 6.73 21.67 11.08
N ALA A 38 6.85 20.91 12.15
CA ALA A 38 5.69 20.39 12.90
C ALA A 38 4.87 21.50 13.57
N ALA A 39 5.47 22.64 13.92
CA ALA A 39 4.74 23.77 14.49
C ALA A 39 3.89 24.52 13.45
N SER A 40 4.22 24.41 12.16
CA SER A 40 3.50 25.03 11.04
C SER A 40 2.64 24.03 10.25
N THR A 41 2.50 22.79 10.72
CA THR A 41 1.74 21.72 10.06
C THR A 41 0.92 20.93 11.06
N ASN A 42 -0.04 20.12 10.58
CA ASN A 42 -0.84 19.24 11.44
C ASN A 42 -0.16 17.88 11.72
N TYR A 43 1.16 17.77 11.52
CA TYR A 43 1.91 16.52 11.65
C TYR A 43 3.03 16.61 12.67
N SER A 44 3.28 15.52 13.38
CA SER A 44 4.36 15.45 14.36
C SER A 44 5.74 15.47 13.70
N ALA A 45 6.75 15.94 14.44
CA ALA A 45 8.13 15.95 13.96
C ALA A 45 8.65 14.55 13.58
N SER A 46 8.16 13.49 14.25
CA SER A 46 8.51 12.11 13.89
C SER A 46 7.89 11.67 12.57
N THR A 47 6.65 12.06 12.27
CA THR A 47 6.00 11.77 10.99
C THR A 47 6.71 12.45 9.82
N LEU A 48 7.10 13.72 9.98
CA LEU A 48 7.85 14.46 8.95
C LEU A 48 9.27 13.91 8.75
N ALA A 49 9.91 13.44 9.82
CA ALA A 49 11.19 12.74 9.71
C ALA A 49 11.05 11.40 8.99
N GLU A 50 9.98 10.66 9.26
CA GLU A 50 9.69 9.40 8.56
C GLU A 50 9.45 9.60 7.06
N ALA A 51 8.78 10.69 6.68
CA ALA A 51 8.49 11.05 5.29
C ALA A 51 9.75 11.22 4.43
N THR A 52 10.88 11.56 5.06
CA THR A 52 12.18 11.81 4.41
C THR A 52 13.20 10.71 4.70
N ALA A 53 12.75 9.57 5.25
CA ALA A 53 13.61 8.47 5.68
C ALA A 53 13.90 7.44 4.58
N GLY A 54 13.31 7.54 3.39
CA GLY A 54 13.57 6.63 2.26
C GLY A 54 13.05 5.19 2.43
N ARG A 55 12.29 4.90 3.50
CA ARG A 55 11.72 3.57 3.76
C ARG A 55 10.40 3.30 3.04
N ARG A 56 9.64 4.36 2.75
CA ARG A 56 8.34 4.34 2.08
C ARG A 56 8.08 5.69 1.44
N LEU A 57 7.23 5.74 0.43
CA LEU A 57 6.69 7.02 -0.04
C LEU A 57 5.82 7.62 1.06
N PRO A 58 5.93 8.93 1.34
CA PRO A 58 4.98 9.62 2.21
C PRO A 58 3.56 9.57 1.62
N SER A 59 2.53 9.67 2.46
CA SER A 59 1.19 9.93 1.96
C SER A 59 1.11 11.32 1.34
N GLU A 60 0.18 11.54 0.42
CA GLU A 60 -0.05 12.84 -0.23
C GLU A 60 -0.16 13.97 0.81
N ALA A 61 -0.97 13.78 1.85
CA ALA A 61 -1.20 14.80 2.85
C ALA A 61 0.06 15.16 3.67
N VAL A 62 0.91 14.16 3.98
CA VAL A 62 2.19 14.39 4.68
C VAL A 62 3.20 15.05 3.74
N LEU A 63 3.24 14.63 2.48
CA LEU A 63 4.11 15.21 1.46
C LEU A 63 3.75 16.68 1.22
N ALA A 64 2.48 16.99 0.97
CA ALA A 64 1.98 18.34 0.76
C ALA A 64 2.31 19.25 1.96
N ALA A 65 2.05 18.79 3.19
CA ALA A 65 2.38 19.55 4.39
C ALA A 65 3.89 19.82 4.52
N PHE A 66 4.73 18.82 4.26
CA PHE A 66 6.19 18.97 4.28
C PHE A 66 6.69 19.96 3.22
N VAL A 67 6.21 19.81 1.99
CA VAL A 67 6.61 20.62 0.83
C VAL A 67 6.18 22.07 1.00
N THR A 68 4.92 22.32 1.40
CA THR A 68 4.43 23.67 1.71
C THR A 68 5.24 24.33 2.82
N ALA A 69 5.55 23.58 3.90
CA ALA A 69 6.34 24.10 5.00
C ALA A 69 7.81 24.39 4.62
N CYS A 70 8.31 23.78 3.55
CA CYS A 70 9.62 24.07 2.95
C CYS A 70 9.53 25.07 1.78
N GLY A 71 8.37 25.64 1.49
CA GLY A 71 8.17 26.64 0.43
C GLY A 71 8.15 26.08 -1.00
N GLY A 72 7.97 24.76 -1.17
CA GLY A 72 7.78 24.14 -2.48
C GLY A 72 6.31 24.09 -2.92
N ASP A 73 6.08 23.67 -4.17
CA ASP A 73 4.75 23.47 -4.74
C ASP A 73 4.25 22.02 -4.53
N PRO A 74 3.20 21.79 -3.72
CA PRO A 74 2.67 20.45 -3.46
C PRO A 74 2.25 19.68 -4.72
N ALA A 75 1.74 20.35 -5.76
CA ALA A 75 1.25 19.68 -6.96
C ALA A 75 2.40 19.07 -7.77
N GLN A 76 3.51 19.79 -7.91
CA GLN A 76 4.72 19.30 -8.57
C GLN A 76 5.33 18.12 -7.81
N TRP A 77 5.39 18.22 -6.48
CA TRP A 77 5.94 17.15 -5.66
C TRP A 77 5.07 15.91 -5.63
N GLU A 78 3.75 16.05 -5.75
CA GLU A 78 2.85 14.91 -5.91
C GLU A 78 3.05 14.22 -7.26
N GLN A 79 3.25 14.96 -8.35
CA GLN A 79 3.63 14.37 -9.64
C GLN A 79 4.92 13.56 -9.54
N ARG A 80 5.93 14.08 -8.84
CA ARG A 80 7.18 13.36 -8.57
C ARG A 80 6.97 12.15 -7.67
N ARG A 81 6.06 12.22 -6.70
CA ARG A 81 5.68 11.07 -5.87
C ARG A 81 5.02 9.97 -6.69
N LEU A 82 4.16 10.34 -7.64
CA LEU A 82 3.51 9.43 -8.58
C LEU A 82 4.49 8.85 -9.61
N GLU A 83 5.48 9.64 -10.03
CA GLU A 83 6.57 9.17 -10.89
C GLU A 83 7.48 8.21 -10.12
N ALA A 84 7.90 8.54 -8.90
CA ALA A 84 8.62 7.62 -8.04
C ALA A 84 7.80 6.35 -7.76
N HIS A 85 6.49 6.49 -7.57
CA HIS A 85 5.59 5.35 -7.46
C HIS A 85 5.59 4.52 -8.75
N ARG A 86 5.53 5.15 -9.93
CA ARG A 86 5.66 4.47 -11.21
C ARG A 86 7.03 3.83 -11.41
N SER A 87 8.15 4.47 -11.07
CA SER A 87 9.48 3.84 -11.17
C SER A 87 9.68 2.69 -10.19
N ILE A 88 8.90 2.68 -9.08
CA ILE A 88 8.79 1.52 -8.20
C ILE A 88 7.92 0.45 -8.87
N THR A 89 6.81 0.83 -9.51
CA THR A 89 5.76 -0.06 -10.00
C THR A 89 5.97 -0.56 -11.44
N GLU A 90 6.73 0.14 -12.28
CA GLU A 90 7.03 -0.21 -13.67
C GLU A 90 8.32 -1.06 -13.73
N PRO A 91 8.33 -2.12 -14.56
CA PRO A 91 9.53 -2.90 -14.79
C PRO A 91 10.54 -2.06 -15.59
N VAL A 92 11.80 -2.07 -15.15
CA VAL A 92 12.92 -1.59 -15.97
C VAL A 92 12.95 -2.46 -17.23
N ARG A 93 12.66 -1.86 -18.39
CA ARG A 93 12.89 -2.53 -19.68
C ARG A 93 14.36 -2.92 -19.69
N ALA A 94 14.64 -4.22 -19.74
CA ALA A 94 15.94 -4.69 -20.16
C ALA A 94 16.14 -4.13 -21.56
N ASP A 95 16.97 -3.10 -21.66
CA ASP A 95 17.52 -2.70 -22.95
C ASP A 95 18.22 -3.96 -23.48
N GLU A 96 17.65 -4.51 -24.55
CA GLU A 96 18.24 -5.63 -25.26
C GLU A 96 19.60 -5.15 -25.71
N GLY A 97 20.62 -5.58 -24.97
CA GLY A 97 22.01 -5.43 -25.36
C GLY A 97 22.10 -5.90 -26.80
N THR A 98 22.39 -4.94 -27.68
CA THR A 98 22.94 -5.19 -29.00
C THR A 98 24.11 -6.14 -28.79
N SER A 99 23.85 -7.43 -29.00
CA SER A 99 24.85 -8.46 -29.18
C SER A 99 25.42 -8.25 -30.58
N ASP A 100 26.22 -7.22 -30.74
CA ASP A 100 27.15 -7.14 -31.86
C ASP A 100 28.51 -7.61 -31.33
N ARG A 101 28.83 -8.89 -31.61
CA ARG A 101 30.21 -9.34 -31.60
C ARG A 101 30.76 -9.10 -33.01
N PRO A 102 31.83 -8.31 -33.16
CA PRO A 102 32.76 -8.52 -34.25
C PRO A 102 33.90 -9.43 -33.80
N GLY A 103 34.29 -10.33 -34.70
CA GLY A 103 35.40 -11.24 -34.54
C GLY A 103 36.77 -10.56 -34.51
N LYS A 104 37.70 -11.32 -33.95
CA LYS A 104 39.15 -11.14 -33.89
C LYS A 104 39.80 -10.77 -35.24
N ALA A 105 40.62 -9.71 -35.24
CA ALA A 105 41.86 -9.61 -36.02
C ALA A 105 42.80 -8.51 -35.45
N ASP A 106 43.96 -8.97 -34.99
CA ASP A 106 45.33 -8.42 -34.96
C ASP A 106 45.61 -6.90 -35.14
N GLY A 107 46.49 -6.37 -34.26
CA GLY A 107 47.65 -5.59 -34.69
C GLY A 107 47.83 -4.15 -34.16
N SER A 108 48.77 -4.01 -33.21
CA SER A 108 49.75 -2.91 -33.06
C SER A 108 49.33 -1.54 -32.45
N GLY A 109 50.09 -1.12 -31.42
CA GLY A 109 50.48 0.28 -31.18
C GLY A 109 50.05 0.88 -29.84
N GLY A 110 50.99 1.01 -28.90
CA GLY A 110 50.84 1.81 -27.67
C GLY A 110 51.16 3.31 -27.86
N PRO A 111 51.49 4.07 -26.78
CA PRO A 111 50.60 5.06 -26.16
C PRO A 111 51.17 6.50 -26.13
N ASN A 112 50.37 7.49 -25.68
CA ASN A 112 50.77 8.79 -25.09
C ASN A 112 49.50 9.47 -24.51
N GLU A 113 49.39 9.91 -23.24
CA GLU A 113 50.02 11.09 -22.58
C GLU A 113 49.82 12.38 -23.41
N ALA A 114 49.47 13.56 -22.92
CA ALA A 114 49.00 14.17 -21.67
C ALA A 114 48.60 15.63 -22.10
N ASP A 115 48.30 16.50 -21.12
CA ASP A 115 48.35 17.96 -21.20
C ASP A 115 47.19 18.72 -21.88
N GLU A 116 46.79 19.94 -21.49
CA GLU A 116 46.88 20.76 -20.27
C GLU A 116 46.13 22.07 -20.62
N ALA A 117 45.54 22.73 -19.60
CA ALA A 117 45.32 24.17 -19.46
C ALA A 117 44.50 25.02 -20.49
N GLY A 118 43.62 25.87 -19.94
CA GLY A 118 43.18 27.10 -20.63
C GLY A 118 41.89 27.75 -20.15
N GLU A 119 41.82 28.20 -18.88
CA GLU A 119 41.05 29.40 -18.48
C GLU A 119 41.97 30.64 -18.68
N PRO A 120 41.56 31.93 -18.57
CA PRO A 120 40.26 32.54 -18.18
C PRO A 120 39.88 33.83 -18.97
N ASP A 121 38.76 34.47 -18.61
CA ASP A 121 38.55 35.94 -18.43
C ASP A 121 37.04 36.26 -18.39
N GLU A 122 36.45 36.61 -17.23
CA GLU A 122 36.27 37.96 -16.63
C GLU A 122 34.82 38.51 -16.89
N PRO A 123 34.31 39.49 -16.12
CA PRO A 123 33.09 39.34 -15.32
C PRO A 123 31.99 40.35 -15.70
N LEU A 124 30.78 40.18 -15.15
CA LEU A 124 29.82 41.27 -15.07
C LEU A 124 29.30 41.47 -13.65
N THR A 125 29.64 42.65 -13.14
CA THR A 125 29.19 43.25 -11.89
C THR A 125 27.86 43.99 -12.04
N ALA A 126 27.18 44.10 -10.89
CA ALA A 126 26.34 45.20 -10.42
C ALA A 126 24.90 45.34 -10.94
N GLY A 127 23.98 45.46 -9.97
CA GLY A 127 22.65 46.03 -10.19
C GLY A 127 21.62 45.64 -9.14
N GLY A 128 21.72 46.18 -7.93
CA GLY A 128 20.54 46.39 -7.07
C GLY A 128 19.68 47.52 -7.63
N PRO A 129 18.39 47.59 -7.24
CA PRO A 129 18.06 48.58 -6.22
C PRO A 129 17.06 48.10 -5.15
N ASP A 130 17.16 48.77 -4.01
CA ASP A 130 16.22 48.80 -2.90
C ASP A 130 14.83 49.32 -3.34
N ASP A 131 13.75 48.78 -2.73
CA ASP A 131 12.59 49.58 -2.34
C ASP A 131 11.72 48.89 -1.24
N VAL A 132 11.88 49.43 -0.03
CA VAL A 132 10.89 49.83 0.99
C VAL A 132 9.61 48.98 1.27
N ALA A 133 9.72 48.22 2.37
CA ALA A 133 8.84 48.11 3.56
C ALA A 133 7.31 48.40 3.52
N ALA A 134 6.52 47.47 4.10
CA ALA A 134 5.49 47.80 5.10
C ALA A 134 5.19 46.60 6.06
N PRO A 135 4.83 46.85 7.34
CA PRO A 135 4.93 45.88 8.44
C PRO A 135 3.61 45.18 8.80
N ALA A 136 3.69 43.94 9.29
CA ALA A 136 2.60 43.28 10.00
C ALA A 136 2.87 43.28 11.51
N ALA A 137 1.83 43.66 12.27
CA ALA A 137 1.78 43.94 13.70
C ALA A 137 2.16 42.75 14.62
N PRO A 138 2.50 43.01 15.91
CA PRO A 138 3.07 42.01 16.81
C PRO A 138 2.03 41.01 17.36
N ALA A 139 2.49 39.78 17.54
CA ALA A 139 1.78 38.69 18.19
C ALA A 139 1.46 39.04 19.66
N GLU A 140 0.19 38.90 20.01
CA GLU A 140 -0.29 38.89 21.39
C GLU A 140 0.24 37.62 22.08
N ARG A 141 0.97 37.80 23.19
CA ARG A 141 1.45 36.68 24.03
C ARG A 141 0.24 36.07 24.74
N VAL A 142 -0.07 34.82 24.41
CA VAL A 142 -0.89 33.95 25.26
C VAL A 142 0.09 33.20 26.17
N ASP A 143 0.02 33.46 27.47
CA ASP A 143 0.75 32.70 28.48
C ASP A 143 0.25 31.24 28.49
N PRO A 144 1.14 30.23 28.48
CA PRO A 144 0.72 28.84 28.66
C PRO A 144 0.29 28.59 30.12
N PRO A 145 -0.71 27.72 30.36
CA PRO A 145 -1.10 27.35 31.72
C PRO A 145 0.03 26.58 32.42
N SER A 146 0.29 26.97 33.67
CA SER A 146 1.28 26.36 34.57
C SER A 146 1.02 24.87 34.81
N ASP A 147 2.04 24.04 34.61
CA ASP A 147 2.02 22.62 34.97
C ASP A 147 1.91 22.42 36.50
N PRO A 148 1.09 21.47 36.99
CA PRO A 148 1.10 21.06 38.40
C PRO A 148 2.35 20.23 38.75
N PRO A 149 2.78 20.19 40.02
CA PRO A 149 4.09 19.68 40.40
C PRO A 149 4.24 18.16 40.21
N LEU A 150 5.44 17.79 39.77
CA LEU A 150 5.93 16.42 39.60
C LEU A 150 5.92 15.65 40.93
N GLY A 151 5.12 14.59 41.00
CA GLY A 151 5.21 13.57 42.04
C GLY A 151 6.44 12.66 41.85
N PRO A 152 6.94 12.01 42.92
CA PRO A 152 8.23 11.32 42.88
C PRO A 152 8.23 10.06 42.01
N ALA A 153 9.37 9.86 41.33
CA ALA A 153 9.66 8.77 40.41
C ALA A 153 9.55 7.38 41.06
N ARG A 154 8.78 6.49 40.43
CA ARG A 154 8.81 5.04 40.72
C ARG A 154 9.97 4.40 39.95
N GLY A 155 10.91 3.80 40.69
CA GLY A 155 12.06 3.09 40.15
C GLY A 155 11.71 1.78 39.39
N PRO A 156 12.68 1.20 38.67
CA PRO A 156 12.45 0.04 37.82
C PRO A 156 12.29 -1.25 38.64
N ARG A 157 11.30 -2.07 38.28
CA ARG A 157 11.09 -3.42 38.84
C ARG A 157 11.94 -4.44 38.07
N ALA A 158 12.69 -5.25 38.82
CA ALA A 158 13.53 -6.35 38.33
C ALA A 158 12.71 -7.50 37.70
N PRO A 159 13.29 -8.31 36.79
CA PRO A 159 12.60 -9.42 36.15
C PRO A 159 12.58 -10.67 37.04
N GLY A 160 11.38 -11.16 37.34
CA GLY A 160 11.17 -12.42 38.06
C GLY A 160 11.34 -13.64 37.15
N ARG A 161 12.39 -14.43 37.40
CA ARG A 161 12.54 -15.81 36.90
C ARG A 161 11.36 -16.67 37.38
N ARG A 162 10.64 -17.31 36.45
CA ARG A 162 9.77 -18.46 36.76
C ARG A 162 10.31 -19.70 36.04
N ARG A 163 10.60 -20.73 36.85
CA ARG A 163 11.06 -22.07 36.46
C ARG A 163 9.88 -22.91 35.96
N PRO A 164 10.11 -23.92 35.08
CA PRO A 164 9.06 -24.82 34.61
C PRO A 164 8.77 -25.90 35.65
N ALA A 165 7.49 -26.19 35.89
CA ALA A 165 7.04 -27.32 36.68
C ALA A 165 6.73 -28.50 35.75
N ALA A 166 7.48 -29.59 35.92
CA ALA A 166 7.22 -30.88 35.30
C ALA A 166 6.01 -31.54 35.98
N TRP A 167 5.10 -32.13 35.19
CA TRP A 167 4.08 -33.07 35.67
C TRP A 167 4.42 -34.49 35.18
N PRO A 168 4.28 -35.51 36.07
CA PRO A 168 4.76 -36.85 35.79
C PRO A 168 3.78 -37.64 34.92
N ARG A 169 4.35 -38.57 34.14
CA ARG A 169 3.65 -39.65 33.44
C ARG A 169 3.29 -40.74 34.45
N LEU A 170 2.07 -41.26 34.37
CA LEU A 170 1.73 -42.57 34.91
C LEU A 170 0.98 -43.39 33.84
N LEU A 171 1.55 -44.55 33.56
CA LEU A 171 1.03 -45.64 32.74
C LEU A 171 -0.02 -46.41 33.54
N GLY A 172 -1.07 -46.86 32.86
CA GLY A 172 -1.99 -47.90 33.33
C GLY A 172 -2.54 -48.67 32.13
N ALA A 173 -2.09 -49.91 31.97
CA ALA A 173 -2.59 -50.90 31.01
C ALA A 173 -3.61 -51.85 31.68
N VAL A 174 -4.18 -52.78 30.89
CA VAL A 174 -5.05 -53.95 31.22
C VAL A 174 -6.55 -53.67 31.02
N ALA A 175 -7.39 -54.45 30.31
CA ALA A 175 -7.23 -55.59 29.38
C ALA A 175 -8.59 -55.86 28.67
N VAL A 176 -8.52 -56.68 27.62
CA VAL A 176 -9.52 -57.15 26.63
C VAL A 176 -10.58 -58.11 27.20
N ALA A 177 -11.81 -58.09 26.62
CA ALA A 177 -12.71 -59.22 26.25
C ALA A 177 -14.20 -58.76 26.29
N ALA A 178 -15.17 -59.17 25.48
CA ALA A 178 -15.30 -60.09 24.35
C ALA A 178 -16.61 -59.76 23.58
N LEU A 179 -16.65 -60.22 22.33
CA LEU A 179 -17.72 -60.15 21.33
C LEU A 179 -18.92 -61.04 21.68
N ALA A 180 -20.15 -60.56 21.41
CA ALA A 180 -21.30 -61.44 21.14
C ALA A 180 -22.24 -60.77 20.12
N LEU A 181 -22.24 -61.31 18.90
CA LEU A 181 -23.29 -61.12 17.91
C LEU A 181 -24.58 -61.81 18.41
N LEU A 182 -25.72 -61.16 18.25
CA LEU A 182 -26.98 -61.87 18.04
C LEU A 182 -27.86 -61.12 17.03
N LEU A 183 -28.08 -61.78 15.90
CA LEU A 183 -28.97 -61.41 14.81
C LEU A 183 -30.41 -61.74 15.20
N LEU A 184 -31.31 -60.76 15.12
CA LEU A 184 -32.74 -61.00 15.00
C LEU A 184 -33.30 -60.14 13.85
N ARG A 185 -33.71 -60.83 12.78
CA ARG A 185 -34.52 -60.31 11.67
C ARG A 185 -35.96 -60.14 12.12
N VAL A 186 -36.59 -59.01 11.79
CA VAL A 186 -38.05 -58.85 11.68
C VAL A 186 -38.35 -58.17 10.33
N PRO A 187 -39.31 -58.67 9.52
CA PRO A 187 -39.71 -58.07 8.24
C PRO A 187 -40.99 -57.20 8.34
N GLY A 188 -41.14 -56.26 7.38
CA GLY A 188 -42.37 -55.50 7.06
C GLY A 188 -42.65 -54.31 7.99
N ASP A 189 -43.05 -53.11 7.57
CA ASP A 189 -43.73 -52.68 6.34
C ASP A 189 -43.58 -51.16 6.13
N SER A 190 -43.58 -50.75 4.86
CA SER A 190 -44.08 -49.47 4.29
C SER A 190 -43.71 -48.09 4.86
N ALA A 191 -43.02 -47.34 3.99
CA ALA A 191 -43.22 -45.93 3.64
C ALA A 191 -42.98 -44.81 4.68
N ALA A 192 -41.85 -44.13 4.53
CA ALA A 192 -41.73 -42.70 4.79
C ALA A 192 -40.76 -42.07 3.75
N PRO A 193 -41.04 -40.85 3.25
CA PRO A 193 -40.14 -40.17 2.35
C PRO A 193 -38.85 -39.83 3.11
N GLY A 194 -37.72 -40.30 2.60
CA GLY A 194 -36.43 -39.96 3.17
C GLY A 194 -36.29 -38.44 3.21
N PRO A 195 -35.84 -37.85 4.34
CA PRO A 195 -35.49 -36.44 4.34
C PRO A 195 -34.44 -36.27 3.26
N ALA A 196 -34.69 -35.31 2.36
CA ALA A 196 -33.71 -34.84 1.41
C ALA A 196 -32.38 -34.77 2.16
N ALA A 197 -31.40 -35.56 1.70
CA ALA A 197 -30.04 -35.46 2.16
C ALA A 197 -29.73 -33.96 2.13
N ALA A 198 -29.58 -33.37 3.31
CA ALA A 198 -29.10 -32.03 3.48
C ALA A 198 -27.71 -32.07 2.84
N ALA A 199 -27.66 -31.70 1.55
CA ALA A 199 -26.42 -31.39 0.88
C ALA A 199 -25.75 -30.38 1.79
N ASP A 200 -24.60 -30.78 2.29
CA ASP A 200 -23.65 -30.02 3.07
C ASP A 200 -23.79 -28.52 2.77
N GLN A 201 -24.45 -27.80 3.69
CA GLN A 201 -24.78 -26.38 3.55
C GLN A 201 -23.52 -25.58 3.87
N GLY A 202 -22.50 -25.79 3.06
CA GLY A 202 -21.17 -25.23 3.23
C GLY A 202 -21.13 -23.70 3.09
N PRO A 203 -19.94 -23.11 3.27
CA PRO A 203 -19.64 -21.68 3.39
C PRO A 203 -20.44 -20.70 2.49
N LEU A 204 -20.82 -21.15 1.30
CA LEU A 204 -21.56 -20.39 0.28
C LEU A 204 -22.89 -19.76 0.74
N ARG A 205 -23.62 -20.31 1.73
CA ARG A 205 -24.85 -19.66 2.24
C ARG A 205 -24.56 -18.32 2.92
N GLY A 206 -23.41 -18.19 3.59
CA GLY A 206 -22.99 -16.95 4.24
C GLY A 206 -22.65 -15.84 3.25
N ALA A 207 -22.24 -16.18 2.03
CA ALA A 207 -21.91 -15.21 0.98
C ALA A 207 -23.14 -14.67 0.25
N GLN A 208 -24.22 -15.47 0.12
CA GLN A 208 -25.44 -15.08 -0.60
C GLN A 208 -26.14 -13.85 -0.02
N ARG A 209 -25.93 -13.56 1.27
CA ARG A 209 -26.44 -12.33 1.92
C ARG A 209 -25.76 -11.05 1.42
N TRP A 210 -24.56 -11.16 0.86
CA TRP A 210 -23.71 -10.04 0.45
C TRP A 210 -23.48 -9.98 -1.06
N LEU A 211 -23.63 -11.12 -1.75
CA LEU A 211 -23.37 -11.26 -3.17
C LEU A 211 -24.52 -12.02 -3.83
N ARG A 212 -25.02 -11.49 -4.95
CA ARG A 212 -26.08 -12.15 -5.74
C ARG A 212 -25.65 -13.57 -6.16
N PRO A 213 -26.49 -14.60 -5.96
CA PRO A 213 -26.22 -15.95 -6.45
C PRO A 213 -26.33 -16.02 -7.98
N GLY A 214 -25.71 -17.05 -8.60
CA GLY A 214 -25.81 -17.29 -10.04
C GLY A 214 -25.11 -16.26 -10.95
N THR A 215 -24.26 -15.41 -10.37
CA THR A 215 -23.38 -14.50 -11.13
C THR A 215 -22.09 -15.19 -11.56
N ASP A 216 -21.30 -14.52 -12.41
CA ASP A 216 -20.01 -15.00 -12.89
C ASP A 216 -18.86 -14.92 -11.87
N ILE A 217 -19.16 -14.59 -10.59
CA ILE A 217 -18.18 -14.66 -9.50
C ILE A 217 -17.86 -16.15 -9.20
N PRO A 218 -16.61 -16.61 -9.38
CA PRO A 218 -16.24 -18.00 -9.11
C PRO A 218 -16.54 -18.41 -7.66
N ALA A 219 -17.12 -19.59 -7.47
CA ALA A 219 -17.59 -20.05 -6.15
C ALA A 219 -16.48 -20.03 -5.09
N GLN A 220 -15.26 -20.42 -5.46
CA GLN A 220 -14.10 -20.46 -4.56
C GLN A 220 -13.62 -19.09 -4.06
N TYR A 221 -14.02 -17.98 -4.70
CA TYR A 221 -13.61 -16.63 -4.32
C TYR A 221 -14.70 -15.87 -3.55
N ARG A 222 -15.94 -16.38 -3.51
CA ARG A 222 -17.07 -15.67 -2.92
C ARG A 222 -16.83 -15.33 -1.45
N ASP A 223 -16.35 -16.27 -0.65
CA ASP A 223 -16.10 -16.02 0.77
C ASP A 223 -14.92 -15.06 1.00
N LEU A 224 -13.88 -15.13 0.17
CA LEU A 224 -12.75 -14.20 0.21
C LEU A 224 -13.18 -12.77 -0.15
N ILE A 225 -14.04 -12.62 -1.17
CA ILE A 225 -14.59 -11.32 -1.59
C ILE A 225 -15.47 -10.75 -0.47
N VAL A 226 -16.30 -11.57 0.16
CA VAL A 226 -17.11 -11.17 1.32
C VAL A 226 -16.23 -10.77 2.49
N ALA A 227 -15.20 -11.57 2.82
CA ALA A 227 -14.26 -11.23 3.88
C ALA A 227 -13.55 -9.89 3.60
N ALA A 228 -13.06 -9.67 2.38
CA ALA A 228 -12.41 -8.43 1.96
C ALA A 228 -13.36 -7.22 2.04
N GLY A 229 -14.61 -7.37 1.59
CA GLY A 229 -15.60 -6.29 1.55
C GLY A 229 -16.36 -6.05 2.85
N THR A 230 -16.20 -6.89 3.88
CA THR A 230 -16.87 -6.72 5.19
C THR A 230 -15.89 -6.44 6.33
N ALA A 231 -14.58 -6.51 6.07
CA ALA A 231 -13.55 -6.22 7.06
C ALA A 231 -13.35 -4.70 7.32
N CYS A 232 -13.82 -3.85 6.41
CA CYS A 232 -13.68 -2.41 6.51
C CYS A 232 -14.92 -1.77 7.17
N PRO A 233 -14.76 -0.77 8.06
CA PRO A 233 -15.90 -0.02 8.60
C PRO A 233 -16.49 1.00 7.62
N GLU A 234 -15.79 1.33 6.53
CA GLU A 234 -16.26 2.30 5.53
C GLU A 234 -17.37 1.68 4.67
N PRO A 235 -18.57 2.27 4.61
CA PRO A 235 -19.74 1.67 3.95
C PRO A 235 -19.59 1.54 2.43
N GLU A 236 -18.75 2.37 1.81
CA GLU A 236 -18.41 2.31 0.38
C GLU A 236 -17.49 1.13 0.01
N VAL A 237 -16.82 0.49 0.98
CA VAL A 237 -16.03 -0.72 0.71
C VAL A 237 -16.95 -1.93 0.84
N THR A 238 -17.52 -2.38 -0.27
CA THR A 238 -18.50 -3.48 -0.27
C THR A 238 -17.99 -4.75 -0.96
N PRO A 239 -18.54 -5.94 -0.64
CA PRO A 239 -18.24 -7.16 -1.40
C PRO A 239 -18.56 -7.04 -2.90
N ALA A 240 -19.60 -6.29 -3.27
CA ALA A 240 -19.95 -6.04 -4.66
C ALA A 240 -18.88 -5.20 -5.38
N LEU A 241 -18.33 -4.17 -4.72
CA LEU A 241 -17.20 -3.39 -5.23
C LEU A 241 -15.95 -4.24 -5.40
N ILE A 242 -15.59 -5.06 -4.39
CA ILE A 242 -14.43 -5.97 -4.50
C ILE A 242 -14.59 -6.90 -5.72
N ALA A 243 -15.76 -7.51 -5.90
CA ALA A 243 -16.03 -8.35 -7.05
C ALA A 243 -15.96 -7.58 -8.38
N ALA A 244 -16.49 -6.34 -8.43
CA ALA A 244 -16.48 -5.52 -9.63
C ALA A 244 -15.07 -5.08 -10.04
N VAL A 245 -14.21 -4.72 -9.07
CA VAL A 245 -12.79 -4.43 -9.31
C VAL A 245 -12.10 -5.68 -9.87
N LEU A 246 -12.18 -6.83 -9.20
CA LEU A 246 -11.54 -8.07 -9.66
C LEU A 246 -12.02 -8.51 -11.06
N LYS A 247 -13.30 -8.28 -11.38
CA LYS A 247 -13.86 -8.53 -12.71
C LYS A 247 -13.21 -7.64 -13.77
N ALA A 248 -13.07 -6.34 -13.50
CA ALA A 248 -12.49 -5.38 -14.43
C ALA A 248 -10.97 -5.53 -14.56
N GLU A 249 -10.28 -5.98 -13.51
CA GLU A 249 -8.84 -6.25 -13.53
C GLU A 249 -8.49 -7.46 -14.40
N SER A 250 -9.02 -8.63 -14.05
CA SER A 250 -8.55 -9.91 -14.63
C SER A 250 -9.66 -10.80 -15.15
N GLY A 251 -10.92 -10.42 -14.99
CA GLY A 251 -12.03 -11.34 -15.19
C GLY A 251 -12.03 -12.51 -14.19
N PHE A 252 -11.45 -12.31 -13.00
CA PHE A 252 -11.19 -13.33 -11.98
C PHE A 252 -10.10 -14.36 -12.34
N ASP A 253 -9.19 -14.06 -13.26
CA ASP A 253 -8.06 -14.94 -13.62
C ASP A 253 -6.92 -14.85 -12.59
N PRO A 254 -6.69 -15.88 -11.75
CA PRO A 254 -5.60 -15.88 -10.78
C PRO A 254 -4.21 -16.05 -11.41
N ASN A 255 -4.14 -16.44 -12.68
CA ASN A 255 -2.90 -16.74 -13.38
C ASN A 255 -2.52 -15.64 -14.40
N LEU A 256 -3.28 -14.54 -14.44
CA LEU A 256 -2.93 -13.39 -15.28
C LEU A 256 -1.51 -12.96 -14.98
N SER A 257 -0.71 -12.81 -16.03
CA SER A 257 0.69 -12.39 -15.92
C SER A 257 1.00 -11.44 -17.06
N ASP A 258 1.36 -10.22 -16.72
CA ASP A 258 1.80 -9.17 -17.65
C ASP A 258 3.18 -8.65 -17.21
N PRO A 259 4.27 -9.40 -17.47
CA PRO A 259 5.61 -9.03 -17.03
C PRO A 259 6.09 -7.69 -17.62
N ALA A 260 5.54 -7.28 -18.77
CA ALA A 260 5.86 -6.00 -19.39
C ALA A 260 5.35 -4.80 -18.59
N LYS A 261 4.34 -5.00 -17.72
CA LYS A 261 3.81 -3.99 -16.81
C LYS A 261 4.06 -4.30 -15.34
N ASP A 262 4.77 -5.40 -15.06
CA ASP A 262 4.98 -5.93 -13.71
C ASP A 262 3.66 -6.22 -12.96
N GLU A 263 2.61 -6.65 -13.68
CA GLU A 263 1.26 -6.89 -13.11
C GLU A 263 0.91 -8.38 -13.12
N TYR A 264 0.41 -8.90 -12.00
CA TYR A 264 0.11 -10.33 -11.84
C TYR A 264 -1.15 -10.62 -11.02
N GLY A 265 -1.71 -11.79 -11.31
CA GLY A 265 -2.78 -12.42 -10.56
C GLY A 265 -4.15 -11.75 -10.72
N ILE A 266 -5.07 -12.20 -9.88
CA ILE A 266 -6.50 -11.89 -9.97
C ILE A 266 -6.85 -10.39 -9.84
N ALA A 267 -5.93 -9.58 -9.32
CA ALA A 267 -6.13 -8.15 -9.10
C ALA A 267 -5.07 -7.28 -9.80
N ARG A 268 -4.30 -7.86 -10.75
CA ARG A 268 -3.22 -7.18 -11.48
C ARG A 268 -2.26 -6.41 -10.57
N TRP A 269 -1.88 -7.02 -9.46
CA TRP A 269 -0.96 -6.40 -8.52
C TRP A 269 0.43 -6.29 -9.12
N THR A 270 1.11 -5.18 -8.83
CA THR A 270 2.58 -5.21 -8.86
C THR A 270 3.13 -5.77 -7.54
N PRO A 271 4.24 -6.54 -7.57
CA PRO A 271 4.89 -7.08 -6.38
C PRO A 271 5.07 -6.06 -5.26
N ARG A 272 5.53 -4.87 -5.62
CA ARG A 272 5.89 -3.81 -4.65
C ARG A 272 4.66 -3.17 -4.03
N VAL A 273 3.56 -3.03 -4.77
CA VAL A 273 2.30 -2.50 -4.25
C VAL A 273 1.63 -3.54 -3.34
N LEU A 274 1.53 -4.80 -3.79
CA LEU A 274 0.90 -5.87 -3.01
C LEU A 274 1.51 -6.00 -1.61
N ARG A 275 2.85 -5.91 -1.51
CA ARG A 275 3.58 -5.95 -0.23
C ARG A 275 2.97 -5.06 0.85
N TYR A 276 2.46 -3.88 0.52
CA TYR A 276 1.90 -2.95 1.50
C TYR A 276 0.57 -3.41 2.09
N TYR A 277 -0.17 -4.22 1.34
CA TYR A 277 -1.51 -4.70 1.69
C TYR A 277 -1.53 -6.18 2.12
N LEU A 278 -0.36 -6.82 2.20
CA LEU A 278 -0.19 -8.11 2.87
C LEU A 278 -0.33 -7.99 4.41
N PRO A 279 -0.49 -9.09 5.14
CA PRO A 279 -0.32 -9.14 6.60
C PRO A 279 1.04 -8.59 7.04
N ALA A 280 1.09 -7.98 8.24
CA ALA A 280 2.23 -7.18 8.72
C ALA A 280 3.56 -7.96 8.75
N ASP A 281 3.51 -9.23 9.12
CA ASP A 281 4.62 -10.17 9.20
C ASP A 281 5.24 -10.48 7.82
N ARG A 282 4.52 -10.24 6.72
CA ARG A 282 4.98 -10.49 5.35
C ARG A 282 5.34 -9.23 4.55
N ARG A 283 5.29 -8.04 5.16
CA ARG A 283 5.63 -6.77 4.47
C ARG A 283 7.13 -6.48 4.41
N ASN A 284 7.95 -7.28 5.10
CA ASN A 284 9.39 -7.14 5.17
C ASN A 284 10.10 -7.51 3.86
N THR A 285 9.48 -8.32 3.01
CA THR A 285 10.01 -8.75 1.70
C THR A 285 9.02 -8.45 0.59
N VAL A 286 9.52 -8.14 -0.62
CA VAL A 286 8.66 -8.03 -1.81
C VAL A 286 8.23 -9.44 -2.23
N PRO A 287 6.92 -9.74 -2.33
CA PRO A 287 6.45 -11.04 -2.77
C PRO A 287 6.81 -11.27 -4.23
N THR A 288 7.15 -12.50 -4.62
CA THR A 288 7.37 -12.88 -6.01
C THR A 288 6.11 -13.54 -6.59
N PRO A 289 5.71 -13.25 -7.83
CA PRO A 289 4.61 -13.97 -8.47
C PRO A 289 4.95 -15.47 -8.64
N PRO A 290 3.94 -16.36 -8.73
CA PRO A 290 2.51 -16.05 -8.71
C PRO A 290 1.99 -15.71 -7.31
N PHE A 291 1.03 -14.79 -7.24
CA PHE A 291 0.35 -14.44 -5.99
C PHE A 291 -0.86 -15.33 -5.75
N THR A 292 -1.11 -15.72 -4.50
CA THR A 292 -2.32 -16.48 -4.18
C THR A 292 -3.56 -15.60 -4.37
N ALA A 293 -4.68 -16.20 -4.76
CA ALA A 293 -5.96 -15.49 -4.87
C ALA A 293 -6.41 -14.96 -3.50
N GLU A 294 -6.15 -15.70 -2.42
CA GLU A 294 -6.43 -15.26 -1.04
C GLU A 294 -5.70 -13.96 -0.69
N ASP A 295 -4.37 -13.93 -0.87
CA ASP A 295 -3.59 -12.73 -0.58
C ASP A 295 -4.02 -11.55 -1.43
N SER A 296 -4.26 -11.81 -2.72
CA SER A 296 -4.62 -10.78 -3.68
C SER A 296 -6.00 -10.17 -3.38
N ILE A 297 -7.03 -11.00 -3.13
CA ILE A 297 -8.40 -10.53 -2.87
C ILE A 297 -8.47 -9.79 -1.53
N LEU A 298 -7.84 -10.32 -0.48
CA LEU A 298 -7.83 -9.67 0.83
C LEU A 298 -7.02 -8.36 0.80
N ALA A 299 -5.96 -8.29 -0.02
CA ALA A 299 -5.21 -7.06 -0.25
C ALA A 299 -6.07 -5.97 -0.91
N VAL A 300 -6.97 -6.30 -1.85
CA VAL A 300 -7.87 -5.31 -2.48
C VAL A 300 -8.74 -4.65 -1.41
N GLY A 301 -9.36 -5.45 -0.53
CA GLY A 301 -10.17 -4.93 0.57
C GLY A 301 -9.38 -4.01 1.51
N ARG A 302 -8.16 -4.39 1.87
CA ARG A 302 -7.27 -3.56 2.72
C ARG A 302 -6.84 -2.28 2.02
N MET A 303 -6.58 -2.30 0.71
CA MET A 303 -6.23 -1.12 -0.06
C MET A 303 -7.40 -0.14 -0.14
N LEU A 304 -8.58 -0.61 -0.56
CA LEU A 304 -9.77 0.23 -0.66
C LEU A 304 -10.13 0.83 0.71
N CYS A 305 -10.02 0.04 1.77
CA CYS A 305 -10.23 0.52 3.13
C CYS A 305 -9.22 1.59 3.57
N ALA A 306 -7.96 1.46 3.15
CA ALA A 306 -6.93 2.43 3.48
C ALA A 306 -7.16 3.79 2.80
N ILE A 307 -7.72 3.81 1.59
CA ILE A 307 -7.90 5.03 0.79
C ILE A 307 -9.29 5.67 0.92
N ALA A 308 -10.31 4.91 1.35
CA ALA A 308 -11.68 5.40 1.54
C ALA A 308 -11.78 6.70 2.37
N PRO A 309 -11.11 6.84 3.53
CA PRO A 309 -11.19 8.07 4.32
C PRO A 309 -10.71 9.33 3.58
N GLU A 310 -9.81 9.20 2.61
CA GLU A 310 -9.30 10.33 1.82
C GLU A 310 -10.34 10.85 0.82
N LEU A 311 -11.29 10.01 0.41
CA LEU A 311 -12.30 10.33 -0.61
C LEU A 311 -13.62 10.82 -0.03
N ARG A 312 -13.76 10.90 1.29
CA ARG A 312 -15.00 11.37 1.94
C ARG A 312 -15.37 12.78 1.47
N GLY A 313 -16.63 12.95 1.06
CA GLY A 313 -17.15 14.21 0.55
C GLY A 313 -16.71 14.55 -0.88
N THR A 314 -15.96 13.67 -1.56
CA THR A 314 -15.68 13.85 -2.99
C THR A 314 -16.95 13.65 -3.79
N GLN A 315 -17.21 14.53 -4.76
CA GLN A 315 -18.39 14.43 -5.63
C GLN A 315 -18.37 13.12 -6.44
N GLY A 316 -19.55 12.55 -6.67
CA GLY A 316 -19.73 11.33 -7.46
C GLY A 316 -20.20 10.14 -6.63
N ASP A 317 -20.26 8.98 -7.28
CA ASP A 317 -20.57 7.71 -6.61
C ASP A 317 -19.35 7.25 -5.77
N PRO A 318 -19.51 7.01 -4.45
CA PRO A 318 -18.39 6.64 -3.59
C PRO A 318 -17.66 5.36 -3.99
N GLU A 319 -18.38 4.35 -4.49
CA GLU A 319 -17.78 3.09 -4.93
C GLU A 319 -16.98 3.28 -6.23
N LEU A 320 -17.48 4.10 -7.17
CA LEU A 320 -16.74 4.45 -8.37
C LEU A 320 -15.53 5.35 -8.08
N ASN A 321 -15.63 6.24 -7.10
CA ASN A 321 -14.50 7.04 -6.63
C ASN A 321 -13.39 6.14 -6.05
N LEU A 322 -13.75 5.13 -5.26
CA LEU A 322 -12.82 4.12 -4.77
C LEU A 322 -12.19 3.29 -5.89
N ALA A 323 -13.00 2.82 -6.85
CA ALA A 323 -12.49 2.08 -7.99
C ALA A 323 -11.53 2.92 -8.83
N ALA A 324 -11.83 4.21 -9.04
CA ALA A 324 -10.96 5.14 -9.74
C ALA A 324 -9.64 5.36 -8.97
N ALA A 325 -9.69 5.49 -7.65
CA ALA A 325 -8.50 5.65 -6.83
C ALA A 325 -7.64 4.38 -6.79
N TYR A 326 -8.24 3.19 -6.93
CA TYR A 326 -7.51 1.93 -7.07
C TYR A 326 -6.59 1.92 -8.30
N GLN A 327 -7.10 2.38 -9.45
CA GLN A 327 -6.36 2.38 -10.72
C GLN A 327 -5.50 3.64 -10.95
N ALA A 328 -5.94 4.79 -10.43
CA ALA A 328 -5.26 6.07 -10.61
C ALA A 328 -4.56 6.54 -9.34
N SER A 329 -5.30 7.26 -8.48
CA SER A 329 -4.90 7.72 -7.16
C SER A 329 -6.06 8.45 -6.48
N THR A 330 -6.00 8.63 -5.17
CA THR A 330 -6.96 9.47 -4.43
C THR A 330 -6.88 10.94 -4.86
N TRP A 331 -5.66 11.44 -5.13
CA TRP A 331 -5.45 12.80 -5.65
C TRP A 331 -6.19 13.05 -6.96
N ALA A 332 -6.06 12.16 -7.95
CA ALA A 332 -6.69 12.33 -9.25
C ALA A 332 -8.22 12.40 -9.14
N VAL A 333 -8.80 11.64 -8.21
CA VAL A 333 -10.25 11.62 -7.95
C VAL A 333 -10.69 12.90 -7.25
N ARG A 334 -10.02 13.31 -6.15
CA ARG A 334 -10.36 14.51 -5.37
C ARG A 334 -10.20 15.81 -6.16
N ASN A 335 -9.23 15.86 -7.06
CA ASN A 335 -8.93 17.05 -7.87
C ASN A 335 -9.61 17.01 -9.25
N HIS A 336 -10.43 15.99 -9.53
CA HIS A 336 -11.11 15.81 -10.81
C HIS A 336 -10.15 15.90 -12.01
N ASP A 337 -8.99 15.22 -11.93
CA ASP A 337 -7.99 15.20 -13.00
C ASP A 337 -8.57 14.49 -14.23
N ALA A 338 -9.14 15.29 -15.14
CA ALA A 338 -9.81 14.80 -16.34
C ALA A 338 -8.87 14.00 -17.25
N THR A 339 -7.58 14.35 -17.29
CA THR A 339 -6.59 13.66 -18.11
C THR A 339 -6.34 12.26 -17.56
N ARG A 340 -6.06 12.14 -16.26
CA ARG A 340 -5.82 10.84 -15.64
C ARG A 340 -7.09 9.98 -15.65
N LEU A 341 -8.26 10.55 -15.33
CA LEU A 341 -9.52 9.80 -15.31
C LEU A 341 -9.95 9.33 -16.71
N ALA A 342 -9.61 10.07 -17.78
CA ALA A 342 -9.85 9.62 -19.14
C ALA A 342 -9.09 8.33 -19.49
N THR A 343 -7.87 8.16 -18.98
CA THR A 343 -7.06 6.94 -19.25
C THR A 343 -7.66 5.66 -18.69
N ILE A 344 -8.50 5.77 -17.65
CA ILE A 344 -9.11 4.61 -16.96
C ILE A 344 -10.62 4.50 -17.20
N ARG A 345 -11.17 5.27 -18.15
CA ARG A 345 -12.63 5.32 -18.39
C ARG A 345 -13.24 3.96 -18.69
N SER A 346 -12.60 3.16 -19.56
CA SER A 346 -13.07 1.82 -19.88
C SER A 346 -13.12 0.88 -18.67
N TYR A 347 -12.16 1.01 -17.75
CA TYR A 347 -12.16 0.27 -16.49
C TYR A 347 -13.35 0.70 -15.61
N LEU A 348 -13.59 2.01 -15.47
CA LEU A 348 -14.71 2.52 -14.68
C LEU A 348 -16.07 2.11 -15.23
N ASP A 349 -16.22 2.10 -16.56
CA ASP A 349 -17.44 1.63 -17.22
C ASP A 349 -17.70 0.15 -16.90
N GLN A 350 -16.65 -0.69 -16.87
CA GLN A 350 -16.76 -2.10 -16.50
C GLN A 350 -17.15 -2.30 -15.03
N VAL A 351 -16.56 -1.52 -14.11
CA VAL A 351 -16.91 -1.56 -12.68
C VAL A 351 -18.36 -1.12 -12.48
N ALA A 352 -18.75 0.02 -13.05
CA ALA A 352 -20.10 0.56 -12.98
C ALA A 352 -21.16 -0.43 -13.51
N ALA A 353 -20.86 -1.09 -14.63
CA ALA A 353 -21.76 -2.11 -15.19
C ALA A 353 -21.83 -3.37 -14.31
N SER A 354 -20.82 -3.68 -13.51
CA SER A 354 -20.74 -4.91 -12.70
C SER A 354 -21.39 -4.77 -11.33
N LEU A 355 -21.30 -3.59 -10.70
CA LEU A 355 -21.88 -3.30 -9.38
C LEU A 355 -23.34 -3.78 -9.21
N PRO A 356 -24.32 -3.37 -10.04
CA PRO A 356 -25.72 -3.79 -9.85
C PRO A 356 -25.93 -5.29 -10.07
N ARG A 357 -25.05 -5.96 -10.83
CA ARG A 357 -25.11 -7.41 -11.04
C ARG A 357 -24.65 -8.20 -9.82
N TYR A 358 -23.73 -7.64 -9.03
CA TYR A 358 -23.15 -8.33 -7.86
C TYR A 358 -23.85 -8.02 -6.55
N ARG A 359 -24.52 -6.86 -6.44
CA ARG A 359 -25.32 -6.51 -5.25
C ARG A 359 -26.44 -7.53 -5.01
N PRO A 360 -26.65 -7.93 -3.74
CA PRO A 360 -27.76 -8.82 -3.38
C PRO A 360 -29.09 -8.14 -3.72
N SER A 361 -30.11 -8.97 -4.00
CA SER A 361 -31.45 -8.49 -4.40
C SER A 361 -32.20 -7.79 -3.29
#